data_AF-A0A962E6K2-F1
#
_entry.id   AF-A0A962E6K2-F1
#
_cell.length_a   1.000
_cell.length_b   1.000
_cell.length_c   1.000
_cell.angle_alpha   90.00
_cell.angle_beta   90.00
_cell.angle_gamma   90.00
#
_symmetry.space_group_name_H-M   'P 1'
#
loop_
_entity.id
_entity.type
_entity.pdbx_description
1 polymer ?
#
loop_
_entity_poly.entity_id
_entity_poly.type
_entity_poly.pdbx_seq_one_letter_code
_entity_poly.pdbx_strand_id
1 'polypeptide(L)'
;MFPKYRELLRGENFLIQTPDEPELRSFHATRKVRAEGEHAAELAAVALIRTDSALQQITIRSDPPAPMIYAEEISPIAWWYRLGGRGYSFYPMADEEADGDLD
;
A
#
# COMPACT_ATOMS: atom_id res chain seq x y z
N MET A 1 -13.02 -4.82 -24.17
CA MET A 1 -13.17 -4.74 -22.70
C MET A 1 -11.81 -4.99 -22.11
N PHE A 2 -11.26 -4.06 -21.31
CA PHE A 2 -9.94 -4.27 -20.71
C PHE A 2 -9.96 -5.40 -19.68
N PRO A 3 -8.90 -6.22 -19.59
CA PRO A 3 -8.76 -7.25 -18.56
C PRO A 3 -8.82 -6.65 -17.16
N LYS A 4 -9.15 -7.50 -16.18
CA LYS A 4 -9.14 -7.14 -14.77
C LYS A 4 -7.92 -7.75 -14.10
N TYR A 5 -7.33 -7.00 -13.19
CA TYR A 5 -6.18 -7.41 -12.41
C TYR A 5 -6.47 -7.26 -10.92
N ARG A 6 -5.87 -8.12 -10.11
CA ARG A 6 -5.74 -7.99 -8.68
C ARG A 6 -4.29 -7.68 -8.37
N GLU A 7 -4.11 -6.66 -7.55
CA GLU A 7 -2.83 -6.08 -7.17
C GLU A 7 -2.71 -6.24 -5.65
N LEU A 8 -1.67 -6.95 -5.21
CA LEU A 8 -1.23 -6.92 -3.82
C LEU A 8 -0.16 -5.83 -3.71
N LEU A 9 -0.42 -4.85 -2.86
CA LEU A 9 0.43 -3.68 -2.67
C LEU A 9 1.00 -3.69 -1.26
N ARG A 10 2.26 -3.28 -1.12
CA ARG A 10 2.91 -3.00 0.15
C ARG A 10 3.22 -1.50 0.26
N GLY A 11 2.79 -0.89 1.36
CA GLY A 11 3.19 0.46 1.73
C GLY A 11 4.23 0.43 2.84
N GLU A 12 5.22 1.31 2.78
CA GLU A 12 6.30 1.45 3.77
C GLU A 12 6.45 2.92 4.15
N ASN A 13 6.99 3.19 5.34
CA ASN A 13 7.25 4.54 5.86
C ASN A 13 6.00 5.44 5.98
N PHE A 14 4.84 4.86 6.31
CA PHE A 14 3.64 5.67 6.55
C PHE A 14 3.60 6.08 8.02
N LEU A 15 3.75 7.37 8.29
CA LEU A 15 3.53 7.92 9.63
C LEU A 15 2.03 7.98 9.90
N ILE A 16 1.51 7.02 10.67
CA ILE A 16 0.09 6.88 10.96
C ILE A 16 -0.23 7.49 12.33
N GLN A 17 -1.25 8.34 12.38
CA GLN A 17 -1.80 8.86 13.62
C GLN A 17 -2.52 7.74 14.37
N THR A 18 -1.97 7.30 15.49
CA THR A 18 -2.64 6.41 16.45
C THR A 18 -3.24 7.21 17.62
N PRO A 19 -4.08 6.60 18.49
CA PRO A 19 -4.61 7.28 19.67
C PRO A 19 -3.54 7.74 20.68
N ASP A 20 -2.42 7.02 20.77
CA ASP A 20 -1.35 7.29 21.72
C ASP A 20 -0.33 8.26 21.13
N GLU A 21 0.27 7.91 19.99
CA GLU A 21 1.25 8.74 19.29
C GLU A 21 1.37 8.39 17.78
N PRO A 22 1.93 9.30 16.95
CA PRO A 22 2.29 8.97 15.58
C PRO A 22 3.31 7.84 15.50
N GLU A 23 3.07 6.83 14.66
CA GLU A 23 3.97 5.68 14.51
C GLU A 23 4.23 5.38 13.04
N LEU A 24 5.47 4.98 12.72
CA LEU A 24 5.80 4.47 11.40
C LEU A 24 5.25 3.06 11.22
N ARG A 25 4.35 2.93 10.25
CA ARG A 25 3.70 1.67 9.90
C ARG A 25 3.96 1.33 8.45
N SER A 26 3.98 0.04 8.21
CA SER A 26 3.86 -0.53 6.88
C SER A 26 2.46 -1.13 6.73
N PHE A 27 2.03 -1.40 5.50
CA PHE A 27 0.75 -2.06 5.26
C PHE A 27 0.76 -2.97 4.04
N HIS A 28 -0.17 -3.93 4.03
CA HIS A 28 -0.62 -4.56 2.80
C HIS A 28 -2.01 -4.07 2.41
N ALA A 29 -2.25 -3.95 1.10
CA ALA A 29 -3.55 -3.61 0.54
C ALA A 29 -3.80 -4.40 -0.74
N THR A 30 -5.05 -4.79 -0.99
CA THR A 30 -5.44 -5.36 -2.29
C THR A 30 -6.27 -4.35 -3.07
N ARG A 31 -5.95 -4.17 -4.37
CA ARG A 31 -6.75 -3.36 -5.30
C ARG A 31 -7.09 -4.18 -6.53
N LYS A 32 -8.31 -4.02 -7.05
CA LYS A 32 -8.77 -4.66 -8.29
C LYS A 32 -9.07 -3.59 -9.32
N VAL A 33 -8.36 -3.62 -10.43
CA VAL A 33 -8.40 -2.57 -11.46
C VAL A 33 -8.70 -3.17 -12.83
N ARG A 34 -9.14 -2.32 -13.76
CA ARG A 34 -9.13 -2.62 -15.19
C ARG A 34 -7.95 -1.89 -15.81
N ALA A 35 -7.19 -2.58 -16.64
CA ALA A 35 -6.02 -2.01 -17.30
C ALA A 35 -5.71 -2.74 -18.60
N GLU A 36 -4.90 -2.11 -19.44
CA GLU A 36 -4.46 -2.65 -20.74
C GLU A 36 -3.45 -3.80 -20.60
N GLY A 37 -2.72 -3.82 -19.49
CA GLY A 37 -1.67 -4.79 -19.17
C GLY A 37 -1.26 -4.65 -17.71
N GLU A 38 -0.34 -5.51 -17.26
CA GLU A 38 0.14 -5.54 -15.86
C GLU A 38 0.76 -4.20 -15.43
N HIS A 39 1.61 -3.60 -16.25
CA HIS A 39 2.21 -2.29 -15.93
C HIS A 39 1.16 -1.18 -15.76
N ALA A 40 0.12 -1.16 -16.60
CA ALA A 40 -0.97 -0.20 -16.45
C ALA A 40 -1.85 -0.50 -15.23
N ALA A 41 -1.92 -1.77 -14.81
CA ALA A 41 -2.65 -2.20 -13.62
C ALA A 41 -1.96 -1.72 -12.34
N GLU A 42 -0.64 -1.89 -12.27
CA GLU A 42 0.20 -1.40 -11.18
C GLU A 42 0.00 0.11 -10.99
N LEU A 43 0.19 0.90 -12.06
CA LEU A 43 0.04 2.36 -12.01
C LEU A 43 -1.35 2.77 -11.52
N ALA A 44 -2.40 2.10 -12.01
CA ALA A 44 -3.77 2.37 -11.59
C ALA A 44 -4.00 2.02 -10.12
N ALA A 45 -3.46 0.91 -9.64
CA ALA A 45 -3.62 0.46 -8.26
C ALA A 45 -2.84 1.34 -7.27
N VAL A 46 -1.62 1.74 -7.61
CA VAL A 46 -0.84 2.72 -6.83
C VAL A 46 -1.56 4.07 -6.78
N ALA A 47 -2.12 4.54 -7.90
CA ALA A 47 -2.91 5.77 -7.93
C ALA A 47 -4.14 5.73 -7.02
N LEU A 48 -4.81 4.57 -6.93
CA LEU A 48 -5.93 4.37 -5.99
C LEU A 48 -5.49 4.49 -4.53
N ILE A 49 -4.31 3.97 -4.16
CA ILE A 49 -3.78 4.13 -2.79
C ILE A 49 -3.42 5.59 -2.52
N ARG A 50 -2.72 6.25 -3.44
CA ARG A 50 -2.28 7.65 -3.28
C ARG A 50 -3.44 8.62 -3.08
N THR A 51 -4.60 8.32 -3.67
CA THR A 51 -5.81 9.15 -3.63
C THR A 51 -6.85 8.64 -2.62
N ASP A 52 -6.54 7.59 -1.85
CA ASP A 52 -7.44 7.02 -0.86
C ASP A 52 -7.60 7.98 0.32
N SER A 53 -8.78 8.59 0.43
CA SER A 53 -9.06 9.60 1.45
C SER A 53 -8.96 9.05 2.87
N ALA A 54 -9.28 7.77 3.09
CA ALA A 54 -9.20 7.16 4.41
C ALA A 54 -7.74 7.02 4.85
N LEU A 55 -6.85 6.61 3.94
CA LEU A 55 -5.42 6.56 4.21
C LEU A 55 -4.85 7.97 4.43
N GLN A 56 -5.23 8.95 3.60
CA GLN A 56 -4.76 10.34 3.76
C GLN A 56 -5.18 10.98 5.08
N GLN A 57 -6.36 10.62 5.61
CA GLN A 57 -6.86 11.16 6.89
C GLN A 57 -6.07 10.67 8.10
N ILE A 58 -5.54 9.45 8.04
CA ILE A 58 -4.77 8.86 9.13
C ILE A 58 -3.26 9.02 8.94
N THR A 59 -2.80 9.42 7.75
CA THR A 59 -1.37 9.61 7.46
C THR A 59 -0.97 11.05 7.75
N ILE A 60 -0.01 11.21 8.65
CA ILE A 60 0.61 12.50 8.91
C ILE A 60 1.60 12.79 7.77
N ARG A 61 1.43 13.93 7.11
CA ARG A 61 2.42 14.44 6.17
C ARG A 61 3.59 15.02 6.96
N SER A 62 4.64 14.24 7.16
CA SER A 62 5.95 14.76 7.56
C SER A 62 6.97 14.53 6.45
N ASP A 63 8.03 15.32 6.49
CA ASP A 63 9.17 15.21 5.59
C ASP A 63 10.42 15.27 6.47
N PRO A 64 11.24 14.21 6.60
CA PRO A 64 11.06 12.77 6.32
C PRO A 64 10.31 12.00 7.45
N PRO A 65 10.05 10.67 7.31
CA PRO A 65 10.39 9.77 6.20
C PRO A 65 9.38 9.80 5.04
N ALA A 66 9.86 9.49 3.83
CA ALA A 66 9.05 9.52 2.61
C ALA A 66 8.26 8.19 2.43
N PRO A 67 6.92 8.22 2.40
CA PRO A 67 6.11 7.02 2.19
C PRO A 67 6.35 6.40 0.81
N MET A 68 6.51 5.08 0.76
CA MET A 68 6.75 4.31 -0.46
C MET A 68 5.65 3.26 -0.67
N ILE A 69 5.30 2.97 -1.92
CA ILE A 69 4.30 1.96 -2.27
C ILE A 69 4.89 1.08 -3.37
N TYR A 70 4.80 -0.23 -3.17
CA TYR A 70 5.31 -1.26 -4.07
C TYR A 70 4.18 -2.20 -4.47
N ALA A 71 4.22 -2.69 -5.72
CA ALA A 71 3.41 -3.84 -6.12
C ALA A 71 4.19 -5.13 -5.83
N GLU A 72 3.60 -6.01 -5.03
CA GLU A 72 4.19 -7.30 -4.66
C GLU A 72 3.72 -8.43 -5.59
N GLU A 73 2.44 -8.41 -5.96
CA GLU A 73 1.87 -9.42 -6.85
C GLU A 73 0.83 -8.77 -7.78
N ILE A 74 0.94 -9.08 -9.06
CA ILE A 74 -0.05 -8.75 -10.08
C ILE A 74 -0.60 -10.06 -10.62
N SER A 75 -1.92 -10.26 -10.54
CA SER A 75 -2.53 -11.43 -11.16
C SER A 75 -3.83 -11.11 -11.89
N PRO A 76 -4.02 -11.64 -13.12
CA PRO A 76 -5.26 -11.45 -13.87
C PRO A 76 -6.43 -12.12 -13.13
N ILE A 77 -7.58 -11.46 -13.12
CA ILE A 77 -8.79 -11.98 -12.50
C ILE A 77 -9.94 -12.01 -13.49
N ALA A 78 -10.86 -12.94 -13.24
CA ALA A 78 -12.02 -13.10 -14.07
C ALA A 78 -12.92 -11.85 -14.11
N TRP A 79 -13.64 -11.67 -15.22
CA TRP A 79 -14.43 -10.46 -15.48
C TRP A 79 -15.57 -10.23 -14.48
N TRP A 80 -16.07 -11.28 -13.81
CA TRP A 80 -17.14 -11.19 -12.80
C TRP A 80 -16.68 -10.63 -11.45
N TYR A 81 -15.37 -10.55 -11.19
CA TYR A 81 -14.87 -9.93 -9.96
C TYR A 81 -15.24 -8.44 -9.92
N ARG A 82 -15.79 -7.99 -8.80
CA ARG A 82 -16.04 -6.55 -8.56
C ARG A 82 -14.69 -5.80 -8.50
N LEU A 83 -14.66 -4.62 -9.12
CA LEU A 83 -13.51 -3.72 -9.07
C LEU A 83 -13.43 -3.02 -7.71
N GLY A 84 -12.26 -2.43 -7.44
CA GLY A 84 -11.93 -1.80 -6.18
C GLY A 84 -11.30 -2.78 -5.19
N GLY A 85 -11.33 -2.39 -3.93
CA GLY A 85 -10.65 -3.05 -2.83
C GLY A 85 -10.57 -2.04 -1.71
N ARG A 86 -10.92 -2.47 -0.51
CA ARG A 86 -10.95 -1.60 0.67
C ARG A 86 -10.20 -2.30 1.79
N GLY A 87 -9.72 -1.48 2.70
CA GLY A 87 -8.98 -1.96 3.85
C GLY A 87 -7.49 -2.01 3.59
N TYR A 88 -6.80 -2.03 4.72
CA TYR A 88 -5.36 -2.02 4.88
C TYR A 88 -5.09 -2.93 6.06
N SER A 89 -4.07 -3.77 5.93
CA SER A 89 -3.52 -4.54 7.05
C SER A 89 -2.23 -3.84 7.47
N PHE A 90 -2.32 -2.95 8.46
CA PHE A 90 -1.17 -2.23 9.00
C PHE A 90 -0.37 -3.12 9.96
N TYR A 91 0.94 -2.95 9.96
CA TYR A 91 1.87 -3.61 10.87
C TYR A 91 3.02 -2.65 11.24
N PRO A 92 3.67 -2.83 12.41
CA PRO A 92 4.84 -2.03 12.76
C PRO A 92 5.88 -2.11 11.64
N MET A 93 6.51 -0.99 11.30
CA MET A 93 7.74 -1.08 10.53
C MET A 93 8.73 -1.85 11.41
N ALA A 94 9.35 -2.90 10.88
CA ALA A 94 10.42 -3.55 11.62
C ALA A 94 11.51 -2.50 11.83
N ASP A 95 11.80 -2.17 13.08
CA ASP A 95 13.00 -1.43 13.41
C ASP A 95 14.17 -2.27 12.92
N GLU A 96 14.80 -1.87 11.82
CA GLU A 96 16.18 -2.28 11.53
C GLU A 96 17.10 -1.59 12.56
N GLU A 97 16.90 -1.84 13.85
CA GLU A 97 17.83 -1.46 14.90
C GLU A 97 18.57 -2.70 15.42
N ALA A 98 19.83 -2.79 14.95
CA ALA A 98 20.99 -3.24 15.72
C ALA A 98 21.04 -4.70 16.20
N ASP A 99 21.01 -5.65 15.27
CA ASP A 99 21.72 -6.93 15.49
C ASP A 99 23.14 -6.78 14.91
N GLY A 100 24.04 -6.29 15.76
CA GLY A 100 25.43 -6.00 15.45
C GLY A 100 26.19 -5.81 16.75
N ASP A 101 26.20 -6.89 17.53
CA ASP A 101 26.79 -7.05 18.85
C ASP A 101 28.08 -6.25 19.14
N LEU A 102 28.11 -5.76 20.38
CA LEU A 102 29.30 -5.47 21.15
C LEU A 102 30.15 -6.76 21.31
N ASP A 103 31.38 -6.75 20.82
CA ASP A 103 32.58 -7.22 21.56
C ASP A 103 33.85 -6.56 20.99
#